data_AF-A0A654M3S9-F1
#
_entry.id   AF-A0A654M3S9-F1
#
_cell.length_a   1.000
_cell.length_b   1.000
_cell.length_c   1.000
_cell.angle_alpha   90.00
_cell.angle_beta   90.00
_cell.angle_gamma   90.00
#
_symmetry.space_group_name_H-M   'P 1'
#
loop_
_entity.id
_entity.type
_entity.pdbx_description
1 polymer ?
#
loop_
_entity_poly.entity_id
_entity_poly.type
_entity_poly.pdbx_seq_one_letter_code
_entity_poly.pdbx_strand_id
1 'polypeptide(L)'
;MRRTRGVAFIVKEMVKHLVNLLFVNGVFIFLVHKRKKSAGGYNINLIDQPTNYFEFSAALIGITSAVVAILLVAQFDPNLMVVIAAVFISLGTGRQIFASALDVVTTNMNTFLSTWASTLLLLAKNKLMVPTAEWGSIETRVEMVLISMGRYNLPVKLNGIKPESLEIILEYLNEHKWELEYQPVITCDDSSCLAFAQHATHQMKDKLLIYNDLNELQERSGGINAVILIALGTLIWLIS
;
A
#
# COMPACT_ATOMS: atom_id res chain seq x y z
N MET A 1 0.90 -26.09 -2.31
CA MET A 1 1.75 -25.39 -3.29
C MET A 1 1.29 -23.98 -3.66
N ARG A 2 -0.01 -23.65 -3.79
CA ARG A 2 -0.47 -22.27 -4.08
C ARG A 2 -0.14 -21.26 -2.97
N ARG A 3 -0.34 -21.62 -1.69
CA ARG A 3 -0.06 -20.74 -0.53
C ARG A 3 1.41 -20.29 -0.45
N THR A 4 2.34 -21.22 -0.66
CA THR A 4 3.79 -20.93 -0.58
C THR A 4 4.27 -20.02 -1.70
N ARG A 5 3.66 -20.07 -2.90
CA ARG A 5 3.99 -19.14 -3.99
C ARG A 5 3.50 -17.71 -3.72
N GLY A 6 2.31 -17.55 -3.12
CA GLY A 6 1.77 -16.24 -2.76
C GLY A 6 2.61 -15.53 -1.70
N VAL A 7 2.95 -16.22 -0.61
CA VAL A 7 3.83 -15.68 0.44
C VAL A 7 5.22 -15.34 -0.11
N ALA A 8 5.83 -16.22 -0.91
CA ALA A 8 7.15 -15.95 -1.49
C ALA A 8 7.15 -14.71 -2.42
N PHE A 9 6.05 -14.50 -3.17
CA PHE A 9 5.89 -13.30 -3.99
C PHE A 9 5.79 -12.04 -3.14
N ILE A 10 4.95 -12.04 -2.09
CA ILE A 10 4.81 -10.90 -1.18
C ILE A 10 6.13 -10.58 -0.49
N VAL A 11 6.80 -11.58 0.08
CA VAL A 11 8.11 -11.40 0.72
C VAL A 11 9.11 -10.80 -0.25
N LYS A 12 9.14 -11.26 -1.51
CA LYS A 12 10.03 -10.70 -2.54
C LYS A 12 9.76 -9.21 -2.78
N GLU A 13 8.50 -8.81 -2.94
CA GLU A 13 8.15 -7.39 -3.15
C GLU A 13 8.45 -6.54 -1.91
N MET A 14 8.15 -7.03 -0.71
CA MET A 14 8.47 -6.35 0.55
C MET A 14 9.99 -6.18 0.74
N VAL A 15 10.79 -7.22 0.51
CA VAL A 15 12.25 -7.16 0.63
C VAL A 15 12.83 -6.22 -0.43
N LYS A 16 12.35 -6.27 -1.67
CA LYS A 16 12.78 -5.35 -2.73
C LYS A 16 12.51 -3.89 -2.32
N HIS A 17 11.35 -3.62 -1.76
CA HIS A 17 11.01 -2.29 -1.24
C HIS A 17 11.91 -1.86 -0.09
N LEU A 18 12.15 -2.75 0.88
CA LEU A 18 13.06 -2.51 2.01
C LEU A 18 14.49 -2.22 1.56
N VAL A 19 15.03 -2.99 0.61
CA VAL A 19 16.36 -2.74 0.04
C VAL A 19 16.39 -1.38 -0.65
N ASN A 20 15.35 -1.03 -1.41
CA ASN A 20 15.27 0.29 -2.03
C ASN A 20 15.18 1.41 -0.99
N LEU A 21 14.42 1.23 0.09
CA LEU A 21 14.35 2.21 1.20
C LEU A 21 15.70 2.37 1.92
N LEU A 22 16.35 1.27 2.27
CA LEU A 22 17.59 1.29 3.06
C LEU A 22 18.80 1.74 2.22
N PHE A 23 18.96 1.20 1.01
CA PHE A 23 20.16 1.44 0.20
C PHE A 23 19.97 2.56 -0.82
N VAL A 24 18.82 2.66 -1.47
CA VAL A 24 18.60 3.75 -2.43
C VAL A 24 18.19 5.00 -1.68
N ASN A 25 17.11 5.00 -0.89
CA ASN A 25 16.71 6.19 -0.14
C ASN A 25 17.67 6.52 1.01
N GLY A 26 18.30 5.58 1.70
CA GLY A 26 19.33 5.90 2.71
C GLY A 26 20.54 6.64 2.13
N VAL A 27 21.04 6.19 0.97
CA VAL A 27 22.13 6.86 0.25
C VAL A 27 21.65 8.14 -0.46
N PHE A 28 20.41 8.17 -0.97
CA PHE A 28 19.83 9.37 -1.61
C PHE A 28 19.44 10.45 -0.61
N ILE A 29 18.96 10.13 0.59
CA ILE A 29 18.68 11.12 1.64
C ILE A 29 19.99 11.79 2.10
N PHE A 30 21.11 11.06 2.05
CA PHE A 30 22.44 11.62 2.30
C PHE A 30 22.96 12.51 1.15
N LEU A 31 22.49 12.34 -0.10
CA LEU A 31 23.04 13.04 -1.28
C LEU A 31 22.10 14.03 -1.97
N VAL A 32 20.80 13.80 -2.05
CA VAL A 32 19.84 14.61 -2.83
C VAL A 32 18.42 14.51 -2.25
N HIS A 33 17.96 15.59 -1.62
CA HIS A 33 16.62 15.76 -1.03
C HIS A 33 15.48 15.87 -2.08
N LYS A 34 15.43 15.01 -3.10
CA LYS A 34 14.30 14.95 -4.03
C LYS A 34 13.74 13.54 -4.10
N ARG A 35 12.66 13.30 -3.35
CA ARG A 35 11.70 12.23 -3.62
C ARG A 35 11.20 12.41 -5.07
N LYS A 36 11.80 11.71 -6.03
CA LYS A 36 11.14 11.48 -7.32
C LYS A 36 9.88 10.67 -7.03
N LYS A 37 8.72 11.31 -7.15
CA LYS A 37 7.43 10.62 -7.17
C LYS A 37 7.49 9.63 -8.34
N SER A 38 7.67 8.35 -8.02
CA SER A 38 7.41 7.29 -8.96
C SER A 38 5.94 7.38 -9.34
N ALA A 39 5.65 7.82 -10.56
CA ALA A 39 4.38 7.56 -11.23
C ALA A 39 4.30 6.07 -11.57
N GLY A 40 4.48 5.22 -10.55
CA GLY A 40 4.46 3.78 -10.67
C GLY A 40 3.01 3.34 -10.60
N GLY A 41 2.53 2.67 -11.65
CA GLY A 41 1.29 1.92 -11.57
C GLY A 41 1.34 0.94 -10.38
N TYR A 42 0.17 0.61 -9.85
CA TYR A 42 0.06 -0.41 -8.82
C TYR A 42 0.25 -1.81 -9.40
N ASN A 43 0.65 -2.75 -8.56
CA ASN A 43 0.74 -4.16 -8.89
C ASN A 43 -0.54 -4.88 -8.46
N ILE A 44 -1.40 -5.24 -9.41
CA ILE A 44 -2.68 -5.92 -9.15
C ILE A 44 -2.50 -7.28 -8.46
N ASN A 45 -1.44 -8.02 -8.81
CA ASN A 45 -1.15 -9.33 -8.19
C ASN A 45 -0.86 -9.22 -6.69
N LEU A 46 -0.44 -8.05 -6.22
CA LEU A 46 -0.23 -7.78 -4.81
C LEU A 46 -1.56 -7.47 -4.11
N ILE A 47 -2.52 -6.83 -4.78
CA ILE A 47 -3.82 -6.40 -4.23
C ILE A 47 -4.79 -7.59 -4.05
N ASP A 48 -4.62 -8.63 -4.87
CA ASP A 48 -5.45 -9.83 -4.82
C ASP A 48 -5.00 -10.86 -3.79
N GLN A 49 -3.93 -10.58 -3.03
CA GLN A 49 -3.48 -11.50 -1.99
C GLN A 49 -4.33 -11.36 -0.71
N PRO A 50 -4.54 -12.47 0.03
CA PRO A 50 -5.21 -12.45 1.33
C PRO A 50 -4.44 -11.60 2.36
N THR A 51 -5.16 -10.88 3.22
CA THR A 51 -4.59 -10.02 4.28
C THR A 51 -3.60 -10.78 5.18
N ASN A 52 -3.95 -12.01 5.57
CA ASN A 52 -3.11 -12.85 6.43
C ASN A 52 -1.71 -13.11 5.82
N TYR A 53 -1.56 -13.04 4.49
CA TYR A 53 -0.25 -13.22 3.86
C TYR A 53 0.63 -11.98 4.00
N PHE A 54 0.06 -10.77 4.03
CA PHE A 54 0.83 -9.56 4.29
C PHE A 54 1.33 -9.54 5.73
N GLU A 55 0.44 -9.79 6.70
CA GLU A 55 0.79 -9.85 8.12
C GLU A 55 1.86 -10.89 8.40
N PHE A 56 1.67 -12.12 7.89
CA PHE A 56 2.64 -13.20 8.07
C PHE A 56 3.99 -12.89 7.41
N SER A 57 3.98 -12.33 6.19
CA SER A 57 5.22 -11.97 5.48
C SER A 57 5.98 -10.86 6.20
N ALA A 58 5.28 -9.81 6.65
CA ALA A 58 5.89 -8.73 7.40
C ALA A 58 6.45 -9.23 8.74
N ALA A 59 5.70 -10.08 9.46
CA ALA A 59 6.15 -10.68 10.72
C ALA A 59 7.38 -11.57 10.51
N LEU A 60 7.38 -12.38 9.47
CA LEU A 60 8.53 -13.22 9.10
C LEU A 60 9.77 -12.37 8.85
N ILE A 61 9.67 -11.30 8.05
CA ILE A 61 10.80 -10.40 7.76
C ILE A 61 11.27 -9.69 9.04
N GLY A 62 10.34 -9.17 9.85
CA GLY A 62 10.68 -8.48 11.10
C GLY A 62 11.39 -9.39 12.11
N ILE A 63 10.86 -10.60 12.35
CA ILE A 63 11.45 -11.57 13.29
C ILE A 63 12.81 -12.05 12.78
N THR A 64 12.92 -12.42 11.50
CA THR A 64 14.20 -12.90 10.94
C THR A 64 15.27 -11.82 11.01
N SER A 65 14.94 -10.56 10.74
CA SER A 65 15.87 -9.45 10.88
C SER A 65 16.34 -9.24 12.32
N ALA A 66 15.44 -9.33 13.31
CA ALA A 66 15.78 -9.22 14.72
C ALA A 66 16.70 -10.36 15.19
N VAL A 67 16.40 -11.61 14.80
CA VAL A 67 17.22 -12.78 15.14
C VAL A 67 18.62 -12.65 14.56
N VAL A 68 18.75 -12.25 13.30
CA VAL A 68 20.07 -12.04 12.66
C VAL A 68 20.87 -10.96 13.38
N ALA A 69 20.24 -9.84 13.75
CA ALA A 69 20.91 -8.77 14.48
C ALA A 69 21.43 -9.22 15.86
N ILE A 70 20.63 -9.99 16.60
CA ILE A 70 21.04 -10.56 17.89
C ILE A 70 22.24 -11.50 17.73
N LEU A 71 22.18 -12.41 16.74
CA LEU A 71 23.25 -13.37 16.48
C LEU A 71 24.55 -12.68 16.09
N LEU A 72 24.48 -11.60 15.31
CA LEU A 72 25.67 -10.81 14.96
C LEU A 72 26.32 -10.22 16.21
N VAL A 73 25.58 -9.55 17.09
CA VAL A 73 26.18 -8.93 18.28
C VAL A 73 26.77 -9.99 19.22
N ALA A 74 26.05 -11.09 19.45
CA ALA A 74 26.51 -12.19 20.30
C ALA A 74 27.81 -12.86 19.80
N GLN A 75 28.10 -12.77 18.50
CA GLN A 75 29.34 -13.29 17.92
C GLN A 75 30.56 -12.40 18.23
N PHE A 76 30.37 -11.08 18.35
CA PHE A 76 31.47 -10.12 18.49
C PHE A 76 31.70 -9.63 19.92
N ASP A 77 30.69 -9.71 20.80
CA ASP A 77 30.82 -9.30 22.20
C ASP A 77 30.21 -10.34 23.15
N PRO A 78 31.04 -11.01 23.99
CA PRO A 78 30.55 -11.97 24.97
C PRO A 78 29.94 -11.30 26.22
N ASN A 79 30.00 -9.97 26.35
CA ASN A 79 29.45 -9.25 27.49
C ASN A 79 27.92 -9.36 27.51
N LEU A 80 27.40 -10.03 28.55
CA LEU A 80 25.98 -10.28 28.73
C LEU A 80 25.13 -9.00 28.69
N MET A 81 25.63 -7.88 29.25
CA MET A 81 24.91 -6.61 29.23
C MET A 81 24.76 -6.04 27.82
N VAL A 82 25.80 -6.18 27.00
CA VAL A 82 25.79 -5.74 25.59
C VAL A 82 24.84 -6.60 24.77
N VAL A 83 24.83 -7.92 24.99
CA VAL A 83 23.89 -8.85 24.35
C VAL A 83 22.44 -8.52 24.73
N ILE A 84 22.16 -8.25 26.00
CA ILE A 84 20.81 -7.87 26.46
C ILE A 84 20.37 -6.55 25.78
N ALA A 85 21.23 -5.53 25.75
CA ALA A 85 20.94 -4.28 25.07
C ALA A 85 20.66 -4.51 23.57
N ALA A 86 21.47 -5.33 22.91
CA ALA A 86 21.30 -5.68 21.51
C ALA A 86 19.98 -6.42 21.22
N VAL A 87 19.49 -7.25 22.14
CA VAL A 87 18.16 -7.88 22.02
C VAL A 87 17.06 -6.82 21.96
N PHE A 88 17.05 -5.86 22.89
CA PHE A 88 16.05 -4.79 22.89
C PHE A 88 16.10 -3.93 21.64
N ILE A 89 17.31 -3.56 21.19
CA ILE A 89 17.52 -2.79 19.97
C ILE A 89 17.00 -3.58 18.75
N SER A 90 17.37 -4.86 18.65
CA SER A 90 16.98 -5.73 17.54
C SER A 90 15.47 -5.95 17.46
N LEU A 91 14.79 -6.07 18.61
CA LEU A 91 13.32 -6.12 18.65
C LEU A 91 12.70 -4.82 18.16
N GLY A 92 13.25 -3.67 18.56
CA GLY A 92 12.84 -2.35 18.07
C GLY A 92 12.99 -2.23 16.56
N THR A 93 14.17 -2.56 16.04
CA THR A 93 14.47 -2.56 14.59
C THR A 93 13.56 -3.53 13.83
N GLY A 94 13.31 -4.73 14.37
CA GLY A 94 12.42 -5.72 13.76
C GLY A 94 10.99 -5.19 13.59
N ARG A 95 10.46 -4.44 14.56
CA ARG A 95 9.13 -3.80 14.46
C ARG A 95 9.07 -2.70 13.40
N GLN A 96 10.16 -1.97 13.20
CA GLN A 96 10.22 -0.95 12.15
C GLN A 96 10.41 -1.55 10.76
N ILE A 97 11.17 -2.64 10.65
CA ILE A 97 11.27 -3.43 9.42
C ILE A 97 9.90 -4.02 9.07
N PHE A 98 9.15 -4.53 10.06
CA PHE A 98 7.76 -4.95 9.90
C PHE A 98 6.90 -3.81 9.34
N ALA A 99 6.92 -2.64 9.97
CA ALA A 99 6.14 -1.48 9.53
C ALA A 99 6.52 -1.03 8.10
N SER A 100 7.83 -1.00 7.80
CA SER A 100 8.36 -0.63 6.49
C SER A 100 8.05 -1.68 5.42
N ALA A 101 7.93 -2.96 5.79
CA ALA A 101 7.48 -4.02 4.90
C ALA A 101 5.98 -3.86 4.55
N LEU A 102 5.14 -3.46 5.52
CA LEU A 102 3.73 -3.17 5.25
C LEU A 102 3.55 -1.92 4.36
N ASP A 103 4.45 -0.94 4.45
CA ASP A 103 4.38 0.31 3.67
C ASP A 103 4.28 0.08 2.15
N VAL A 104 4.92 -0.97 1.61
CA VAL A 104 4.81 -1.30 0.18
C VAL A 104 3.38 -1.69 -0.20
N VAL A 105 2.72 -2.44 0.67
CA VAL A 105 1.37 -2.96 0.43
C VAL A 105 0.37 -1.82 0.59
N THR A 106 0.46 -1.05 1.67
CA THR A 106 -0.42 0.09 1.93
C THR A 106 -0.26 1.17 0.85
N THR A 107 0.96 1.47 0.41
CA THR A 107 1.22 2.40 -0.71
C THR A 107 0.62 1.89 -2.03
N ASN A 108 0.79 0.59 -2.33
CA ASN A 108 0.24 -0.01 -3.53
C ASN A 108 -1.30 0.00 -3.53
N MET A 109 -1.92 -0.33 -2.39
CA MET A 109 -3.36 -0.28 -2.20
C MET A 109 -3.92 1.14 -2.28
N ASN A 110 -3.24 2.14 -1.68
CA ASN A 110 -3.64 3.54 -1.79
C ASN A 110 -3.60 3.99 -3.26
N THR A 111 -2.56 3.61 -4.00
CA THR A 111 -2.45 3.93 -5.44
C THR A 111 -3.61 3.29 -6.23
N PHE A 112 -3.97 2.04 -5.96
CA PHE A 112 -5.12 1.38 -6.57
C PHE A 112 -6.44 2.07 -6.25
N LEU A 113 -6.73 2.27 -4.95
CA LEU A 113 -7.98 2.87 -4.48
C LEU A 113 -8.15 4.29 -5.01
N SER A 114 -7.11 5.12 -4.96
CA SER A 114 -7.14 6.47 -5.54
C SER A 114 -7.36 6.43 -7.06
N THR A 115 -6.76 5.47 -7.77
CA THR A 115 -6.93 5.36 -9.22
C THR A 115 -8.35 4.98 -9.63
N TRP A 116 -8.90 3.95 -9.00
CA TRP A 116 -10.27 3.51 -9.28
C TRP A 116 -11.29 4.54 -8.80
N ALA A 117 -11.07 5.18 -7.65
CA ALA A 117 -11.97 6.22 -7.15
C ALA A 117 -11.98 7.43 -8.11
N SER A 118 -10.81 7.90 -8.55
CA SER A 118 -10.74 8.98 -9.54
C SER A 118 -11.43 8.61 -10.86
N THR A 119 -11.28 7.38 -11.33
CA THR A 119 -11.92 6.89 -12.56
C THR A 119 -13.43 6.81 -12.42
N LEU A 120 -13.94 6.30 -11.31
CA LEU A 120 -15.38 6.25 -11.02
C LEU A 120 -15.98 7.65 -10.82
N LEU A 121 -15.24 8.58 -10.21
CA LEU A 121 -15.68 9.96 -10.07
C LEU A 121 -15.83 10.63 -11.45
N LEU A 122 -14.89 10.38 -12.36
CA LEU A 122 -14.97 10.86 -13.74
C LEU A 122 -16.20 10.31 -14.47
N LEU A 123 -16.50 9.01 -14.30
CA LEU A 123 -17.70 8.38 -14.83
C LEU A 123 -18.98 8.98 -14.22
N ALA A 124 -19.05 9.14 -12.90
CA ALA A 124 -20.21 9.70 -12.22
C ALA A 124 -20.48 11.15 -12.67
N LYS A 125 -19.43 11.96 -12.83
CA LYS A 125 -19.54 13.35 -13.33
C LYS A 125 -20.05 13.46 -14.76
N ASN A 126 -19.77 12.48 -15.62
CA ASN A 126 -20.41 12.41 -16.94
C ASN A 126 -21.92 12.17 -16.80
N LYS A 127 -22.30 11.19 -15.97
CA LYS A 127 -23.69 10.74 -15.82
C LYS A 127 -24.56 11.69 -15.01
N LEU A 128 -23.97 12.56 -14.20
CA LEU A 128 -24.65 13.68 -13.50
C LEU A 128 -25.27 14.74 -14.42
N MET A 129 -24.99 14.70 -15.74
CA MET A 129 -25.76 15.46 -16.72
C MET A 129 -27.20 14.94 -16.88
N VAL A 130 -27.53 13.76 -16.34
CA VAL A 130 -28.89 13.20 -16.19
C VAL A 130 -29.07 12.75 -14.73
N PRO A 131 -29.56 13.63 -13.83
CA PRO A 131 -29.47 13.41 -12.39
C PRO A 131 -30.44 12.32 -11.93
N THR A 132 -29.93 11.11 -11.69
CA THR A 132 -30.62 10.10 -10.86
C THR A 132 -30.02 10.09 -9.46
N ALA A 133 -30.84 9.82 -8.44
CA ALA A 133 -30.38 9.76 -7.05
C ALA A 133 -29.27 8.71 -6.82
N GLU A 134 -29.19 7.71 -7.71
CA GLU A 134 -28.23 6.62 -7.64
C GLU A 134 -26.81 7.08 -7.99
N TRP A 135 -26.64 7.91 -9.03
CA TRP A 135 -25.33 8.47 -9.39
C TRP A 135 -24.77 9.42 -8.33
N GLY A 136 -25.62 10.21 -7.67
CA GLY A 136 -25.22 11.03 -6.53
C GLY A 136 -24.73 10.22 -5.33
N SER A 137 -25.33 9.04 -5.09
CA SER A 137 -24.86 8.12 -4.05
C SER A 137 -23.48 7.54 -4.40
N ILE A 138 -23.25 7.20 -5.67
CA ILE A 138 -21.94 6.70 -6.14
C ILE A 138 -20.87 7.79 -6.01
N GLU A 139 -21.15 9.02 -6.44
CA GLU A 139 -20.24 10.16 -6.27
C GLU A 139 -19.85 10.32 -4.80
N THR A 140 -20.83 10.39 -3.90
CA THR A 140 -20.59 10.54 -2.46
C THR A 140 -19.70 9.42 -1.91
N ARG A 141 -19.96 8.16 -2.30
CA ARG A 141 -19.15 7.00 -1.88
C ARG A 141 -17.72 7.08 -2.37
N VAL A 142 -17.53 7.47 -3.63
CA VAL A 142 -16.22 7.60 -4.26
C VAL A 142 -15.43 8.76 -3.66
N GLU A 143 -16.07 9.89 -3.38
CA GLU A 143 -15.45 11.02 -2.70
C GLU A 143 -14.98 10.66 -1.29
N MET A 144 -15.75 9.89 -0.52
CA MET A 144 -15.31 9.39 0.77
C MET A 144 -14.02 8.55 0.65
N VAL A 145 -13.92 7.66 -0.35
CA VAL A 145 -12.69 6.90 -0.60
C VAL A 145 -11.52 7.83 -0.93
N LEU A 146 -11.72 8.83 -1.80
CA LEU A 146 -10.68 9.80 -2.17
C LEU A 146 -10.19 10.62 -0.98
N ILE A 147 -11.10 11.05 -0.10
CA ILE A 147 -10.77 11.76 1.14
C ILE A 147 -9.91 10.86 2.04
N SER A 148 -10.28 9.60 2.22
CA SER A 148 -9.49 8.64 3.02
C SER A 148 -8.09 8.39 2.43
N MET A 149 -7.96 8.37 1.10
CA MET A 149 -6.66 8.18 0.44
C MET A 149 -5.80 9.45 0.40
N GLY A 150 -6.43 10.62 0.55
CA GLY A 150 -5.78 11.93 0.49
C GLY A 150 -5.21 12.29 -0.89
N ARG A 151 -5.58 11.54 -1.94
CA ARG A 151 -5.04 11.72 -3.30
C ARG A 151 -6.06 11.40 -4.38
N TYR A 152 -6.11 12.30 -5.35
CA TYR A 152 -6.74 12.07 -6.64
C TYR A 152 -5.68 11.63 -7.65
N ASN A 153 -5.87 10.49 -8.32
CA ASN A 153 -4.86 9.89 -9.18
C ASN A 153 -5.49 9.29 -10.44
N LEU A 154 -5.74 10.08 -11.48
CA LEU A 154 -6.23 9.54 -12.74
C LEU A 154 -5.14 8.75 -13.49
N PRO A 155 -5.50 7.63 -14.15
CA PRO A 155 -4.64 6.97 -15.13
C PRO A 155 -4.18 7.96 -16.21
N VAL A 156 -2.96 7.81 -16.72
CA VAL A 156 -2.41 8.69 -17.78
C VAL A 156 -3.34 8.74 -19.00
N LYS A 157 -3.93 7.59 -19.38
CA LYS A 157 -4.91 7.49 -20.48
C LYS A 157 -6.15 8.38 -20.26
N LEU A 158 -6.53 8.65 -19.00
CA LEU A 158 -7.71 9.44 -18.63
C LEU A 158 -7.35 10.85 -18.16
N ASN A 159 -6.06 11.19 -18.06
CA ASN A 159 -5.63 12.46 -17.54
C ASN A 159 -5.88 13.57 -18.58
N GLY A 160 -6.64 14.60 -18.20
CA GLY A 160 -7.05 15.68 -19.10
C GLY A 160 -8.26 15.34 -19.99
N ILE A 161 -8.81 14.13 -19.88
CA ILE A 161 -10.06 13.76 -20.56
C ILE A 161 -11.23 14.49 -19.90
N LYS A 162 -12.06 15.14 -20.71
CA LYS A 162 -13.30 15.74 -20.24
C LYS A 162 -14.31 14.64 -19.88
N PRO A 163 -15.14 14.84 -18.85
CA PRO A 163 -16.20 13.89 -18.50
C PRO A 163 -17.08 13.52 -19.72
N GLU A 164 -17.30 14.44 -20.65
CA GLU A 164 -18.09 14.28 -21.88
C GLU A 164 -17.59 13.16 -22.83
N SER A 165 -16.33 12.74 -22.74
CA SER A 165 -15.74 11.70 -23.60
C SER A 165 -16.02 10.29 -23.08
N LEU A 166 -17.31 9.94 -22.95
CA LEU A 166 -17.76 8.68 -22.37
C LEU A 166 -17.17 7.44 -23.06
N GLU A 167 -17.01 7.47 -24.39
CA GLU A 167 -16.44 6.34 -25.15
C GLU A 167 -15.03 5.96 -24.68
N ILE A 168 -14.16 6.96 -24.45
CA ILE A 168 -12.78 6.72 -24.00
C ILE A 168 -12.76 6.19 -22.56
N ILE A 169 -13.68 6.69 -21.72
CA ILE A 169 -13.84 6.21 -20.34
C ILE A 169 -14.30 4.74 -20.37
N LEU A 170 -15.30 4.40 -21.19
CA LEU A 170 -15.83 3.03 -21.30
C LEU A 170 -14.84 2.05 -21.91
N GLU A 171 -14.03 2.49 -22.87
CA GLU A 171 -12.94 1.69 -23.44
C GLU A 171 -11.94 1.32 -22.33
N TYR A 172 -11.48 2.31 -21.56
CA TYR A 172 -10.59 2.09 -20.42
C TYR A 172 -11.22 1.14 -19.39
N LEU A 173 -12.49 1.37 -19.03
CA LEU A 173 -13.18 0.53 -18.05
C LEU A 173 -13.31 -0.92 -18.54
N ASN A 174 -13.63 -1.16 -19.81
CA ASN A 174 -13.71 -2.52 -20.34
C ASN A 174 -12.34 -3.22 -20.43
N GLU A 175 -11.26 -2.47 -20.66
CA GLU A 175 -9.89 -2.98 -20.66
C GLU A 175 -9.44 -3.40 -19.25
N HIS A 176 -9.89 -2.69 -18.21
CA HIS A 176 -9.38 -2.82 -16.84
C HIS A 176 -10.36 -3.41 -15.82
N LYS A 177 -11.64 -3.61 -16.15
CA LYS A 177 -12.69 -4.13 -15.24
C LYS A 177 -12.37 -5.47 -14.55
N TRP A 178 -11.49 -6.27 -15.16
CA TRP A 178 -11.06 -7.56 -14.60
C TRP A 178 -10.29 -7.40 -13.30
N GLU A 179 -9.67 -6.24 -13.06
CA GLU A 179 -8.98 -5.91 -11.81
C GLU A 179 -9.93 -5.75 -10.62
N LEU A 180 -11.22 -5.53 -10.90
CA LEU A 180 -12.31 -5.53 -9.91
C LEU A 180 -13.15 -6.81 -9.96
N GLU A 181 -12.64 -7.84 -10.64
CA GLU A 181 -13.33 -9.12 -10.85
C GLU A 181 -14.68 -8.98 -11.58
N TYR A 182 -14.87 -7.89 -12.34
CA TYR A 182 -16.11 -7.66 -13.07
C TYR A 182 -16.03 -8.23 -14.49
N GLN A 183 -16.91 -9.20 -14.78
CA GLN A 183 -16.96 -9.91 -16.06
C GLN A 183 -17.81 -9.22 -17.14
N PRO A 184 -19.01 -8.68 -16.84
CA PRO A 184 -19.90 -8.13 -17.88
C PRO A 184 -19.27 -6.99 -18.68
N VAL A 185 -19.63 -6.87 -19.96
CA VAL A 185 -19.23 -5.73 -20.81
C VAL A 185 -19.98 -4.49 -20.36
N ILE A 186 -19.24 -3.40 -20.18
CA ILE A 186 -19.80 -2.11 -19.78
C ILE A 186 -20.18 -1.39 -21.06
N THR A 187 -21.47 -1.17 -21.26
CA THR A 187 -22.03 -0.50 -22.44
C THR A 187 -22.33 0.96 -22.11
N CYS A 188 -22.68 1.76 -23.14
CA CYS A 188 -23.10 3.15 -22.94
C CYS A 188 -24.42 3.27 -22.14
N ASP A 189 -25.17 2.16 -22.02
CA ASP A 189 -26.43 2.09 -21.29
C ASP A 189 -26.23 2.46 -19.82
N ASP A 190 -27.13 3.29 -19.30
CA ASP A 190 -27.03 3.80 -17.92
C ASP A 190 -27.07 2.67 -16.89
N SER A 191 -27.93 1.67 -17.10
CA SER A 191 -28.03 0.50 -16.23
C SER A 191 -26.74 -0.33 -16.19
N SER A 192 -26.04 -0.44 -17.32
CA SER A 192 -24.76 -1.17 -17.42
C SER A 192 -23.66 -0.41 -16.67
N CYS A 193 -23.53 0.90 -16.93
CA CYS A 193 -22.59 1.78 -16.22
C CYS A 193 -22.84 1.78 -14.71
N LEU A 194 -24.10 1.85 -14.29
CA LEU A 194 -24.50 1.89 -12.89
C LEU A 194 -24.20 0.56 -12.19
N ALA A 195 -24.55 -0.58 -12.81
CA ALA A 195 -24.26 -1.89 -12.27
C ALA A 195 -22.75 -2.10 -12.05
N PHE A 196 -21.93 -1.66 -13.02
CA PHE A 196 -20.48 -1.65 -12.86
C PHE A 196 -20.04 -0.76 -11.70
N ALA A 197 -20.52 0.48 -11.63
CA ALA A 197 -20.11 1.43 -10.60
C ALA A 197 -20.52 0.99 -9.18
N GLN A 198 -21.68 0.35 -9.03
CA GLN A 198 -22.11 -0.26 -7.78
C GLN A 198 -21.20 -1.43 -7.37
N HIS A 199 -20.86 -2.31 -8.31
CA HIS A 199 -19.92 -3.40 -8.07
C HIS A 199 -18.52 -2.88 -7.68
N ALA A 200 -18.01 -1.91 -8.44
CA ALA A 200 -16.71 -1.30 -8.24
C ALA A 200 -16.62 -0.61 -6.86
N THR A 201 -17.62 0.19 -6.50
CA THR A 201 -17.66 0.83 -5.17
C THR A 201 -17.73 -0.18 -4.03
N HIS A 202 -18.42 -1.31 -4.20
CA HIS A 202 -18.44 -2.37 -3.21
C HIS A 202 -17.05 -3.01 -3.04
N GLN A 203 -16.42 -3.43 -4.15
CA GLN A 203 -15.08 -4.01 -4.13
C GLN A 203 -14.03 -3.06 -3.52
N MET A 204 -14.10 -1.78 -3.88
CA MET A 204 -13.22 -0.76 -3.32
C MET A 204 -13.40 -0.59 -1.82
N LYS A 205 -14.64 -0.69 -1.31
CA LYS A 205 -14.91 -0.63 0.13
C LYS A 205 -14.23 -1.79 0.86
N ASP A 206 -14.30 -3.00 0.31
CA ASP A 206 -13.67 -4.17 0.92
C ASP A 206 -12.14 -4.04 0.95
N LYS A 207 -11.55 -3.56 -0.15
CA LYS A 207 -10.10 -3.26 -0.21
C LYS A 207 -9.71 -2.11 0.74
N LEU A 208 -10.58 -1.12 0.95
CA LEU A 208 -10.35 -0.02 1.88
C LEU A 208 -10.32 -0.50 3.34
N LEU A 209 -11.17 -1.46 3.72
CA LEU A 209 -11.13 -2.06 5.05
C LEU A 209 -9.79 -2.76 5.30
N ILE A 210 -9.33 -3.56 4.33
CA ILE A 210 -8.02 -4.21 4.41
C ILE A 210 -6.89 -3.18 4.51
N TYR A 211 -6.95 -2.10 3.72
CA TYR A 211 -5.97 -1.01 3.81
C TYR A 211 -5.94 -0.38 5.21
N ASN A 212 -7.11 -0.10 5.80
CA ASN A 212 -7.20 0.49 7.13
C ASN A 212 -6.61 -0.44 8.21
N ASP A 213 -6.93 -1.74 8.15
CA ASP A 213 -6.39 -2.74 9.08
C ASP A 213 -4.85 -2.80 8.98
N LEU A 214 -4.31 -2.85 7.76
CA LEU A 214 -2.86 -2.87 7.54
C LEU A 214 -2.19 -1.56 7.97
N ASN A 215 -2.83 -0.41 7.71
CA ASN A 215 -2.32 0.89 8.11
C ASN A 215 -2.30 1.03 9.65
N GLU A 216 -3.32 0.52 10.34
CA GLU A 216 -3.33 0.48 11.81
C GLU A 216 -2.18 -0.38 12.36
N LEU A 217 -1.94 -1.56 11.77
CA LEU A 217 -0.81 -2.41 12.13
C LEU A 217 0.55 -1.73 11.88
N GLN A 218 0.66 -1.01 10.75
CA GLN A 218 1.83 -0.21 10.39
C GLN A 218 2.06 0.92 11.41
N GLU A 219 1.03 1.70 11.77
CA GLU A 219 1.11 2.80 12.73
C GLU A 219 1.48 2.31 14.14
N ARG A 220 0.84 1.24 14.62
CA ARG A 220 1.17 0.61 15.92
C ARG A 220 2.61 0.11 15.98
N SER A 221 3.19 -0.25 14.83
CA SER A 221 4.55 -0.81 14.75
C SER A 221 5.63 0.25 14.44
N GLY A 222 5.28 1.28 13.67
CA GLY A 222 6.16 2.36 13.21
C GLY A 222 6.13 3.62 14.09
N GLY A 223 5.09 3.82 14.91
CA GLY A 223 4.97 4.94 15.86
C GLY A 223 6.05 4.97 16.96
N ILE A 224 6.89 3.94 17.03
CA ILE A 224 8.01 3.85 17.97
C ILE A 224 9.30 4.44 17.35
N ASN A 225 9.21 5.62 16.74
CA ASN A 225 10.39 6.40 16.34
C ASN A 225 11.30 6.72 17.55
N ALA A 226 10.75 6.69 18.76
CA ALA A 226 11.51 6.80 20.00
C ALA A 226 12.52 5.66 20.19
N VAL A 227 12.26 4.44 19.70
CA VAL A 227 13.14 3.29 19.98
C VAL A 227 14.42 3.31 19.13
N ILE A 228 14.43 3.84 17.89
CA ILE A 228 15.71 4.09 17.19
C ILE A 228 16.53 5.13 17.94
N LEU A 229 15.92 6.23 18.38
CA LEU A 229 16.62 7.30 19.07
C LEU A 229 17.15 6.85 20.44
N ILE A 230 16.36 6.06 21.17
CA ILE A 230 16.79 5.42 22.42
C ILE A 230 17.89 4.39 22.14
N ALA A 231 17.77 3.57 21.10
CA ALA A 231 18.79 2.59 20.71
C ALA A 231 20.12 3.26 20.32
N LEU A 232 20.09 4.34 19.53
CA LEU A 232 21.25 5.16 19.19
C LEU A 232 21.87 5.82 20.42
N GLY A 233 21.05 6.39 21.31
CA GLY A 233 21.52 6.94 22.58
C GLY A 233 22.16 5.88 23.48
N THR A 234 21.61 4.66 23.50
CA THR A 234 22.12 3.54 24.29
C THR A 234 23.42 2.98 23.70
N LEU A 235 23.53 2.92 22.36
CA LEU A 235 24.77 2.56 21.66
C LEU A 235 25.89 3.58 21.92
N ILE A 236 25.58 4.88 21.84
CA ILE A 236 26.56 5.94 22.15
C ILE A 236 27.04 5.83 23.60
N TRP A 237 26.12 5.57 24.55
CA TRP A 237 26.46 5.38 25.96
C TRP A 237 27.29 4.11 26.22
N LEU A 238 27.05 3.02 25.49
CA LEU A 238 27.81 1.77 25.65
C LEU A 238 29.25 1.86 25.09
N ILE A 239 29.50 2.78 24.15
CA ILE A 239 30.81 2.96 23.50
C ILE A 239 31.62 4.09 24.16
N SER A 240 31.00 4.94 25.00
CA SER A 240 31.65 6.02 25.78
C SER A 240 32.18 5.53 27.12
#